data_AF-A0A0H2RS47-F1
#
_entry.id   AF-A0A0H2RS47-F1
#
_cell.length_a   1.000
_cell.length_b   1.000
_cell.length_c   1.000
_cell.angle_alpha   90.00
_cell.angle_beta   90.00
_cell.angle_gamma   90.00
#
_symmetry.space_group_name_H-M   'P 1'
#
loop_
_entity.id
_entity.type
_entity.pdbx_description
1 polymer ?
#
loop_
_entity_poly.entity_id
_entity_poly.type
_entity_poly.pdbx_seq_one_letter_code
_entity_poly.pdbx_strand_id
1 'polypeptide(L)'
;AKPDAKKAQIWREVHDKLMLEAANTYNEEQLKPVKDRKGSRAICKEISAEHKRLTGEEIPLDHNTLLRRARGGRSKAETNASKGWLELEEVEAIIQYAEELSERAIPLTLKTLEEHVNFVLRARLGQTFPGVGHNW
;
A
#
# COMPACT_ATOMS: atom_id res chain seq x y z
N ALA A 1 -11.08 -9.56 17.31
CA ALA A 1 -11.22 -8.45 16.34
C ALA A 1 -9.84 -8.08 15.80
N LYS A 2 -9.69 -7.76 14.50
CA LYS A 2 -8.38 -7.33 13.96
C LYS A 2 -7.96 -5.98 14.58
N PRO A 3 -6.66 -5.73 14.82
CA PRO A 3 -6.16 -4.41 15.23
C PRO A 3 -6.52 -3.33 14.22
N ASP A 4 -6.73 -2.09 14.66
CA ASP A 4 -7.17 -0.99 13.78
C ASP A 4 -6.16 -0.66 12.70
N ALA A 5 -4.86 -0.79 12.99
CA ALA A 5 -3.80 -0.66 11.98
C ALA A 5 -3.95 -1.68 10.84
N LYS A 6 -4.29 -2.94 11.18
CA LYS A 6 -4.50 -4.00 10.18
C LYS A 6 -5.76 -3.75 9.36
N LYS A 7 -6.83 -3.23 9.96
CA LYS A 7 -8.03 -2.79 9.21
C LYS A 7 -7.69 -1.65 8.24
N ALA A 8 -6.95 -0.64 8.69
CA ALA A 8 -6.54 0.49 7.85
C ALA A 8 -5.58 0.07 6.73
N GLN A 9 -4.73 -0.95 6.94
CA GLN A 9 -3.93 -1.55 5.88
C GLN A 9 -4.80 -2.24 4.84
N ILE A 10 -5.69 -3.15 5.26
CA ILE A 10 -6.60 -3.86 4.36
C ILE A 10 -7.43 -2.86 3.54
N TRP A 11 -7.98 -1.84 4.19
CA TRP A 11 -8.75 -0.80 3.50
C TRP A 11 -7.93 -0.10 2.41
N ARG A 12 -6.66 0.25 2.69
CA ARG A 12 -5.76 0.89 1.72
C ARG A 12 -5.46 -0.02 0.54
N GLU A 13 -5.17 -1.29 0.80
CA GLU A 13 -4.90 -2.28 -0.24
C GLU A 13 -6.10 -2.48 -1.16
N VAL A 14 -7.30 -2.63 -0.59
CA VAL A 14 -8.55 -2.74 -1.37
C VAL A 14 -8.81 -1.46 -2.15
N HIS A 15 -8.68 -0.29 -1.51
CA HIS A 15 -8.85 1.00 -2.19
C HIS A 15 -7.87 1.18 -3.36
N ASP A 16 -6.58 0.88 -3.17
CA ASP A 16 -5.58 1.00 -4.24
C ASP A 16 -5.85 0.02 -5.40
N LYS A 17 -6.32 -1.20 -5.09
CA LYS A 17 -6.74 -2.17 -6.12
C LYS A 17 -7.92 -1.66 -6.95
N LEU A 18 -8.98 -1.16 -6.28
CA LEU A 18 -10.15 -0.59 -6.96
C LEU A 18 -9.78 0.64 -7.79
N MET A 19 -8.87 1.47 -7.29
CA MET A 19 -8.39 2.64 -8.02
C MET A 19 -7.59 2.26 -9.27
N LEU A 20 -6.80 1.19 -9.21
CA LEU A 20 -6.07 0.65 -10.37
C LEU A 20 -7.03 0.09 -11.41
N GLU A 21 -8.01 -0.71 -10.99
CA GLU A 21 -9.08 -1.21 -11.85
C GLU A 21 -9.80 -0.06 -12.55
N ALA A 22 -10.19 0.96 -11.80
CA ALA A 22 -10.85 2.13 -12.34
C ALA A 22 -9.98 2.88 -13.36
N ALA A 23 -8.67 3.02 -13.10
CA ALA A 23 -7.76 3.68 -14.02
C ALA A 23 -7.65 2.91 -15.35
N ASN A 24 -7.61 1.57 -15.28
CA ASN A 24 -7.58 0.70 -16.46
C ASN A 24 -8.89 0.82 -17.26
N THR A 25 -10.04 0.70 -16.60
CA THR A 25 -11.36 0.88 -17.24
C THR A 25 -11.49 2.26 -17.88
N TYR A 26 -10.99 3.31 -17.21
CA TYR A 26 -10.98 4.66 -17.78
C TYR A 26 -10.12 4.76 -19.04
N ASN A 27 -8.92 4.17 -19.03
CA ASN A 27 -8.04 4.17 -20.19
C ASN A 27 -8.65 3.43 -21.39
N GLU A 28 -9.29 2.28 -21.16
CA GLU A 28 -10.04 1.55 -22.19
C GLU A 28 -11.21 2.37 -22.72
N GLU A 29 -11.94 3.06 -21.83
CA GLU A 29 -13.05 3.93 -22.20
C GLU A 29 -12.60 5.08 -23.09
N GLN A 30 -11.40 5.63 -22.86
CA GLN A 30 -10.85 6.70 -23.69
C GLN A 30 -10.51 6.26 -25.13
N LEU A 31 -10.50 4.97 -25.43
CA LEU A 31 -10.33 4.47 -26.81
C LEU A 31 -11.62 4.56 -27.64
N LYS A 32 -12.79 4.67 -27.00
CA LYS A 32 -14.09 4.75 -27.69
C LYS A 32 -14.26 6.09 -28.43
N PRO A 33 -15.23 6.25 -29.34
CA PRO A 33 -15.59 7.57 -29.88
C PRO A 33 -16.08 8.51 -28.77
N VAL A 34 -15.73 9.81 -28.83
CA VAL A 34 -16.01 10.80 -27.76
C VAL A 34 -17.47 10.80 -27.28
N LYS A 35 -18.42 10.64 -28.21
CA LYS A 35 -19.86 10.60 -27.94
C LYS A 35 -20.30 9.42 -27.04
N ASP A 36 -19.51 8.34 -27.03
CA ASP A 36 -19.85 7.08 -26.35
C ASP A 36 -18.99 6.87 -25.08
N ARG A 37 -18.06 7.79 -24.77
CA ARG A 37 -17.15 7.68 -23.63
C ARG A 37 -17.84 8.04 -22.32
N LYS A 38 -17.67 7.20 -21.31
CA LYS A 38 -17.96 7.57 -19.92
C LYS A 38 -16.89 8.51 -19.34
N GLY A 39 -17.35 9.42 -18.48
CA GLY A 39 -16.48 10.30 -17.70
C GLY A 39 -15.88 9.59 -16.47
N SER A 40 -14.78 10.13 -15.95
CA SER A 40 -14.07 9.62 -14.76
C SER A 40 -14.99 9.41 -13.54
N ARG A 41 -15.88 10.36 -13.27
CA ARG A 41 -16.84 10.28 -12.14
C ARG A 41 -17.81 9.10 -12.27
N ALA A 42 -18.26 8.81 -13.50
CA ALA A 42 -19.18 7.71 -13.76
C ALA A 42 -18.49 6.37 -13.48
N ILE A 43 -17.26 6.20 -13.99
CA ILE A 43 -16.45 4.99 -13.77
C ILE A 43 -16.16 4.77 -12.29
N CYS A 44 -15.73 5.81 -11.55
CA CYS A 44 -15.53 5.71 -10.10
C CYS A 44 -16.79 5.22 -9.36
N LYS A 45 -17.96 5.73 -9.75
CA LYS A 45 -19.24 5.35 -9.14
C LYS A 45 -19.63 3.91 -9.47
N GLU A 46 -19.45 3.49 -10.72
CA GLU A 46 -19.75 2.13 -11.18
C GLU A 46 -18.89 1.10 -10.43
N ILE A 47 -17.59 1.33 -10.32
CA ILE A 47 -16.67 0.40 -9.64
C ILE A 47 -16.92 0.37 -8.13
N SER A 48 -17.16 1.53 -7.51
CA SER A 48 -17.51 1.58 -6.09
C SER A 48 -18.83 0.86 -5.80
N ALA A 49 -19.84 1.04 -6.66
CA ALA A 49 -21.13 0.36 -6.55
C ALA A 49 -21.02 -1.15 -6.77
N GLU A 50 -20.20 -1.59 -7.73
CA GLU A 50 -19.94 -3.00 -7.98
C GLU A 50 -19.24 -3.66 -6.79
N HIS A 51 -18.21 -3.02 -6.23
CA HIS A 51 -17.55 -3.50 -5.01
C HIS A 51 -18.54 -3.63 -3.84
N LYS A 52 -19.40 -2.62 -3.64
CA LYS A 52 -20.45 -2.65 -2.62
C LYS A 52 -21.44 -3.80 -2.85
N ARG A 53 -21.81 -4.07 -4.10
CA ARG A 53 -22.69 -5.19 -4.45
C ARG A 53 -22.07 -6.54 -4.09
N LEU A 54 -20.78 -6.71 -4.36
CA LEU A 54 -20.07 -7.97 -4.15
C LEU A 54 -19.68 -8.22 -2.69
N THR A 55 -19.31 -7.17 -1.95
CA THR A 55 -18.71 -7.28 -0.60
C THR A 55 -19.61 -6.75 0.51
N GLY A 56 -20.62 -5.95 0.18
CA GLY A 56 -21.41 -5.17 1.13
C GLY A 56 -20.73 -3.87 1.59
N GLU A 57 -19.46 -3.66 1.28
CA GLU A 57 -18.70 -2.48 1.72
C GLU A 57 -18.55 -1.45 0.61
N GLU A 58 -18.89 -0.20 0.92
CA GLU A 58 -18.73 0.92 -0.01
C GLU A 58 -17.38 1.61 0.20
N ILE A 59 -16.54 1.61 -0.84
CA ILE A 59 -15.26 2.33 -0.84
C ILE A 59 -15.35 3.46 -1.87
N PRO A 60 -15.44 4.73 -1.44
CA PRO A 60 -15.56 5.85 -2.36
C PRO A 60 -14.23 6.09 -3.09
N LEU A 61 -14.32 6.33 -4.40
CA LEU A 61 -13.18 6.63 -5.25
C LEU A 61 -13.22 8.09 -5.71
N ASP A 62 -12.12 8.82 -5.54
CA ASP A 62 -11.97 10.18 -6.03
C ASP A 62 -11.53 10.22 -7.51
N HIS A 63 -12.33 10.91 -8.33
CA HIS A 63 -12.07 11.07 -9.76
C HIS A 63 -10.76 11.82 -10.11
N ASN A 64 -10.28 12.73 -9.26
CA ASN A 64 -9.00 13.40 -9.52
C ASN A 64 -7.84 12.44 -9.32
N THR A 65 -7.93 11.61 -8.28
CA THR A 65 -6.99 10.51 -8.02
C THR A 65 -6.99 9.50 -9.16
N LEU A 66 -8.17 9.13 -9.67
CA LEU A 66 -8.30 8.30 -10.88
C LEU A 66 -7.52 8.90 -12.06
N LEU A 67 -7.77 10.16 -12.40
CA LEU A 67 -7.09 10.81 -13.54
C LEU A 67 -5.58 10.88 -13.34
N ARG A 68 -5.11 11.09 -12.11
CA ARG A 68 -3.68 11.03 -11.78
C ARG A 68 -3.12 9.63 -12.01
N ARG A 69 -3.82 8.58 -11.55
CA ARG A 69 -3.42 7.17 -11.74
C ARG A 69 -3.41 6.78 -13.22
N ALA A 70 -4.44 7.15 -13.98
CA ALA A 70 -4.55 6.87 -15.41
C ALA A 70 -3.38 7.46 -16.23
N ARG A 71 -2.83 8.61 -15.79
CA ARG A 71 -1.63 9.24 -16.37
C ARG A 71 -0.31 8.61 -15.91
N GLY A 72 -0.34 7.47 -15.22
CA GLY A 72 0.85 6.79 -14.68
C GLY A 72 1.29 7.27 -13.29
N GLY A 73 0.45 8.03 -12.59
CA GLY A 73 0.75 8.45 -11.22
C GLY A 73 0.77 7.28 -10.24
N ARG A 74 1.75 7.28 -9.33
CA ARG A 74 1.88 6.26 -8.28
C ARG A 74 1.00 6.53 -7.06
N SER A 75 0.74 5.46 -6.30
CA SER A 75 0.13 5.53 -4.96
C SER A 75 1.13 6.09 -3.95
N LYS A 76 0.61 6.55 -2.81
CA LYS A 76 1.46 6.92 -1.68
C LYS A 76 2.22 5.69 -1.16
N ALA A 77 1.57 4.52 -1.12
CA ALA A 77 2.20 3.28 -0.71
C ALA A 77 3.31 2.88 -1.71
N GLU A 78 3.06 2.91 -3.01
CA GLU A 78 4.07 2.62 -4.04
C GLU A 78 5.25 3.60 -3.99
N THR A 79 4.96 4.89 -3.80
CA THR A 79 6.00 5.92 -3.68
C THR A 79 6.84 5.71 -2.43
N ASN A 80 6.20 5.39 -1.30
CA ASN A 80 6.89 5.16 -0.04
C ASN A 80 7.69 3.86 -0.07
N ALA A 81 7.16 2.79 -0.67
CA ALA A 81 7.89 1.54 -0.88
C ALA A 81 9.17 1.79 -1.69
N SER A 82 9.11 2.60 -2.76
CA SER A 82 10.32 2.96 -3.53
C SER A 82 11.34 3.82 -2.78
N LYS A 83 10.98 4.38 -1.63
CA LYS A 83 11.86 5.19 -0.77
C LYS A 83 12.30 4.44 0.49
N GLY A 84 11.74 3.26 0.73
CA GLY A 84 12.07 2.44 1.89
C GLY A 84 13.49 1.90 1.77
N TRP A 85 14.15 1.77 2.92
CA TRP A 85 15.45 1.07 2.97
C TRP A 85 15.28 -0.43 2.84
N LEU A 86 14.19 -0.98 3.38
CA LEU A 86 13.94 -2.42 3.42
C LEU A 86 13.35 -2.95 2.11
N GLU A 87 13.91 -4.07 1.67
CA GLU A 87 13.33 -4.94 0.64
C GLU A 87 12.24 -5.83 1.24
N LEU A 88 11.39 -6.42 0.40
CA LEU A 88 10.23 -7.19 0.85
C LEU A 88 10.66 -8.38 1.73
N GLU A 89 11.71 -9.07 1.28
CA GLU A 89 12.31 -10.22 1.96
C GLU A 89 12.88 -9.83 3.34
N GLU A 90 13.44 -8.63 3.46
CA GLU A 90 13.95 -8.10 4.73
C GLU A 90 12.80 -7.77 5.69
N VAL A 91 11.70 -7.20 5.17
CA VAL A 91 10.49 -6.94 5.97
C VAL A 91 9.92 -8.24 6.52
N GLU A 92 9.81 -9.29 5.70
CA GLU A 92 9.32 -10.60 6.12
C GLU A 92 10.20 -11.21 7.23
N ALA A 93 11.52 -11.13 7.08
CA ALA A 93 12.46 -11.59 8.10
C ALA A 93 12.31 -10.84 9.44
N ILE A 94 12.11 -9.51 9.39
CA ILE A 94 11.91 -8.68 10.59
C ILE A 94 10.56 -9.00 11.26
N ILE A 95 9.50 -9.25 10.48
CA ILE A 95 8.19 -9.65 11.02
C ILE A 95 8.31 -11.02 11.70
N GLN A 96 8.96 -11.99 11.07
CA GLN A 96 9.18 -13.31 11.65
C GLN A 96 9.97 -13.20 12.98
N TYR A 97 11.02 -12.39 13.01
CA TYR A 97 11.76 -12.11 14.24
C TYR A 97 10.86 -11.53 15.35
N ALA A 98 9.99 -10.58 15.02
CA ALA A 98 9.04 -10.01 15.96
C ALA A 98 8.03 -11.03 16.49
N GLU A 99 7.55 -11.95 15.63
CA GLU A 99 6.66 -13.05 16.01
C GLU A 99 7.38 -14.01 16.98
N GLU A 100 8.62 -14.40 16.69
CA GLU A 100 9.42 -15.27 17.58
C GLU A 100 9.65 -14.65 18.96
N LEU A 101 9.93 -13.34 19.02
CA LEU A 101 10.07 -12.63 20.29
C LEU A 101 8.75 -12.62 21.08
N SER A 102 7.63 -12.39 20.39
CA SER A 102 6.30 -12.41 20.98
C SER A 102 5.96 -13.79 21.55
N GLU A 103 6.25 -14.88 20.83
CA GLU A 103 6.03 -16.26 21.29
C GLU A 103 6.82 -16.59 22.56
N ARG A 104 8.00 -15.99 22.72
CA ARG A 104 8.86 -16.15 23.90
C ARG A 104 8.55 -15.17 25.02
N ALA A 105 7.49 -14.38 24.90
CA ALA A 105 7.14 -13.29 25.82
C ALA A 105 8.28 -12.29 26.04
N ILE A 106 9.16 -12.11 25.04
CA ILE A 106 10.21 -11.11 25.05
C ILE A 106 9.61 -9.82 24.48
N PRO A 107 9.60 -8.71 25.23
CA PRO A 107 9.04 -7.45 24.73
C PRO A 107 9.84 -6.93 23.53
N LEU A 108 9.16 -6.74 22.39
CA LEU A 108 9.72 -6.01 21.26
C LEU A 108 9.67 -4.51 21.56
N THR A 109 10.82 -3.93 21.90
CA THR A 109 10.95 -2.49 22.07
C THR A 109 11.33 -1.83 20.73
N LEU A 110 11.03 -0.53 20.59
CA LEU A 110 11.45 0.24 19.41
C LEU A 110 12.97 0.14 19.19
N LYS A 111 13.75 0.18 20.27
CA LYS A 111 15.21 0.07 20.22
C LYS A 111 15.67 -1.30 19.70
N THR A 112 15.08 -2.39 20.19
CA THR A 112 15.43 -3.75 19.75
C THR A 112 15.06 -3.96 18.28
N LEU A 113 13.91 -3.43 17.85
CA LEU A 113 13.51 -3.45 16.46
C LEU A 113 14.50 -2.65 15.60
N GLU A 114 14.83 -1.42 16.01
CA GLU A 114 15.82 -0.57 15.33
C GLU A 114 17.19 -1.26 15.20
N GLU A 115 17.69 -1.88 16.27
CA GLU A 115 18.94 -2.63 16.27
C GLU A 115 18.91 -3.78 15.27
N HIS A 116 17.82 -4.54 15.24
CA HIS A 116 17.66 -5.67 14.33
C HIS A 116 17.52 -5.21 12.86
N VAL A 117 16.73 -4.17 12.59
CA VAL A 117 16.58 -3.58 11.26
C VAL A 117 17.93 -3.03 10.76
N ASN A 118 18.66 -2.30 11.60
CA ASN A 118 19.99 -1.80 11.26
C ASN A 118 20.99 -2.95 11.02
N PHE A 119 20.90 -4.06 11.75
CA PHE A 119 21.74 -5.24 11.54
C PHE A 119 21.49 -5.84 10.14
N VAL A 120 20.23 -6.07 9.78
CA VAL A 120 19.84 -6.58 8.46
C VAL A 120 20.31 -5.63 7.35
N LEU A 121 20.02 -4.34 7.48
CA LEU A 121 20.40 -3.34 6.48
C LEU A 121 21.91 -3.19 6.34
N ARG A 122 22.69 -3.25 7.42
CA ARG A 122 24.17 -3.20 7.34
C ARG A 122 24.76 -4.45 6.70
N ALA A 123 24.09 -5.60 6.79
CA ALA A 123 24.54 -6.81 6.10
C ALA A 123 24.46 -6.64 4.57
N ARG A 124 23.42 -5.95 4.06
CA ARG A 124 23.24 -5.69 2.62
C ARG A 124 23.93 -4.42 2.13
N LEU A 125 23.73 -3.29 2.82
CA LEU A 125 24.20 -1.96 2.43
C LEU A 125 25.62 -1.65 2.93
N GLY A 126 26.19 -2.50 3.79
CA GLY A 126 27.52 -2.34 4.36
C GLY A 126 27.59 -1.37 5.54
N GLN A 127 28.80 -1.22 6.08
CA GLN A 127 29.07 -0.42 7.29
C GLN A 127 28.92 1.09 7.08
N THR A 128 28.83 1.55 5.83
CA THR A 128 28.59 2.96 5.49
C THR A 128 27.12 3.37 5.65
N PHE A 129 26.21 2.42 5.87
CA PHE A 129 24.80 2.72 6.12
C PHE A 129 24.65 3.49 7.46
N PRO A 130 24.08 4.72 7.43
CA PRO A 130 24.01 5.58 8.62
C PRO A 130 23.05 5.08 9.70
N GLY A 131 22.20 4.10 9.41
CA GLY A 131 21.11 3.65 10.26
C GLY A 131 19.76 4.23 9.81
N VAL A 132 18.67 3.62 10.27
CA VAL A 132 17.31 4.04 9.92
C VAL A 132 16.89 5.40 10.52
N GLY A 133 17.65 5.90 11.50
CA GLY A 133 17.44 7.22 12.12
C GLY A 133 16.59 7.16 13.39
N HIS A 134 16.35 8.33 14.00
CA HIS A 134 15.59 8.43 15.26
C HIS A 134 14.08 8.31 15.02
N ASN A 135 13.39 7.55 15.89
CA ASN A 135 11.95 7.33 15.86
C ASN A 135 11.45 6.84 14.50
N TRP A 136 12.20 5.91 13.92
CA TRP A 136 11.87 5.25 12.67
C TRP A 136 10.71 4.28 12.82
#